data_AF-X1BQ10-F1
#
_entry.id   AF-X1BQ10-F1
#
_cell.length_a   1.000
_cell.length_b   1.000
_cell.length_c   1.000
_cell.angle_alpha   90.00
_cell.angle_beta   90.00
_cell.angle_gamma   90.00
#
_symmetry.space_group_name_H-M   'P 1'
#
loop_
_entity.id
_entity.type
_entity.pdbx_description
1 polymer ?
#
loop_
_entity_poly.entity_id
_entity_poly.type
_entity_poly.pdbx_seq_one_letter_code
_entity_poly.pdbx_strand_id
1 'polypeptide(L)'
;MKLKDVNPKYEKLNDDYQKLKNTLNEDENRIITLKNELKEKVEENKDALFEEYDFTELSTLKPSHEIEPEIKVITDELSKLMENMDDAFNKEKPDDLSGITKKTVEIKDLLKKNEEEIIIKKETNQIINIVDKLRNLEILIKELESRLNIFLIEINLKCSFQLIISDDNKNFSIQITYLHLTKKEQVNFESLTTPEKVFFIVSLYISVQLILDFKNITFSNLFVPSKYNKRGSIYRTIKKILPIFESKENLKTFNLIFILSNLEMKESIE
;
A
#
# COMPACT_ATOMS: atom_id res chain seq x y z
N MET A 1 -57.90 80.33 56.57
CA MET A 1 -57.81 80.16 55.10
C MET A 1 -58.11 78.70 54.79
N LYS A 2 -59.39 78.34 54.66
CA LYS A 2 -60.14 78.18 53.39
C LYS A 2 -59.47 77.19 52.43
N LEU A 3 -59.90 75.93 52.53
CA LEU A 3 -59.70 74.78 51.65
C LEU A 3 -59.96 75.02 50.14
N LYS A 4 -60.46 76.21 49.76
CA LYS A 4 -60.78 76.57 48.38
C LYS A 4 -59.55 76.80 47.48
N ASP A 5 -58.40 77.13 48.06
CA ASP A 5 -57.13 77.29 47.31
C ASP A 5 -56.31 76.00 47.20
N VAL A 6 -56.69 74.95 47.94
CA VAL A 6 -56.01 73.64 47.97
C VAL A 6 -56.63 72.68 46.95
N ASN A 7 -57.94 72.79 46.72
CA ASN A 7 -58.67 71.94 45.75
C ASN A 7 -58.10 71.99 44.32
N PRO A 8 -57.81 73.16 43.70
CA PRO A 8 -57.24 73.21 42.37
C PRO A 8 -55.81 72.65 42.32
N LYS A 9 -55.08 72.66 43.45
CA LYS A 9 -53.74 72.05 43.54
C LYS A 9 -53.82 70.53 43.64
N TYR A 10 -54.82 69.99 44.34
CA TYR A 10 -55.02 68.55 44.48
C TYR A 10 -55.54 67.90 43.19
N GLU A 11 -56.49 68.54 42.50
CA GLU A 11 -56.96 68.08 41.19
C GLU A 11 -55.81 68.03 40.17
N LYS A 12 -54.97 69.08 40.14
CA LYS A 12 -53.79 69.11 39.28
C LYS A 12 -52.77 68.03 39.64
N LEU A 13 -52.56 67.76 40.94
CA LEU A 13 -51.65 66.71 41.40
C LEU A 13 -52.17 65.31 41.06
N ASN A 14 -53.48 65.11 41.14
CA ASN A 14 -54.13 63.85 40.77
C ASN A 14 -54.09 63.63 39.26
N ASP A 15 -54.30 64.68 38.46
CA ASP A 15 -54.12 64.63 37.01
C ASP A 15 -52.66 64.32 36.64
N ASP A 16 -51.69 64.97 37.30
CA ASP A 16 -50.27 64.69 37.09
C ASP A 16 -49.93 63.25 37.50
N TYR A 17 -50.50 62.74 38.61
CA TYR A 17 -50.34 61.35 39.04
C TYR A 17 -50.93 60.35 38.05
N GLN A 18 -52.15 60.58 37.54
CA GLN A 18 -52.78 59.70 36.56
C GLN A 18 -52.03 59.73 35.23
N LYS A 19 -51.53 60.90 34.80
CA LYS A 19 -50.65 61.01 33.63
C LYS A 19 -49.38 60.19 33.83
N LEU A 20 -48.69 60.37 34.96
CA LEU A 20 -47.47 59.64 35.25
C LEU A 20 -47.71 58.13 35.28
N LYS A 21 -48.81 57.69 35.89
CA LYS A 21 -49.20 56.28 35.96
C LYS A 21 -49.50 55.71 34.57
N ASN A 22 -50.17 56.46 33.70
CA ASN A 22 -50.43 56.04 32.34
C ASN A 22 -49.14 55.96 31.52
N THR A 23 -48.24 56.95 31.65
CA THR A 23 -46.92 56.92 31.00
C THR A 23 -46.10 55.72 31.47
N LEU A 24 -46.15 55.39 32.77
CA LEU A 24 -45.46 54.22 33.33
C LEU A 24 -46.00 52.91 32.76
N ASN A 25 -47.32 52.78 32.65
CA ASN A 25 -47.95 51.61 32.01
C ASN A 25 -47.63 51.51 30.51
N GLU A 26 -47.57 52.65 29.80
CA GLU A 26 -47.17 52.68 28.39
C GLU A 26 -45.71 52.27 28.22
N ASP A 27 -44.81 52.74 29.09
CA ASP A 27 -43.40 52.36 29.09
C ASP A 27 -43.20 50.89 29.46
N GLU A 28 -43.94 50.36 30.43
CA GLU A 28 -43.91 48.92 30.77
C GLU A 28 -44.36 48.07 29.58
N ASN A 29 -45.45 48.44 28.92
CA ASN A 29 -45.91 47.76 27.71
C ASN A 29 -44.86 47.86 26.61
N ARG A 30 -44.26 49.04 26.40
CA ARG A 30 -43.20 49.24 25.41
C ARG A 30 -41.95 48.40 25.70
N ILE A 31 -41.57 48.23 26.97
CA ILE A 31 -40.49 47.32 27.37
C ILE A 31 -40.84 45.87 27.03
N ILE A 32 -42.09 45.45 27.23
CA ILE A 32 -42.54 44.10 26.88
C ILE A 32 -42.49 43.91 25.36
N THR A 33 -42.98 44.87 24.57
CA THR A 33 -42.91 44.82 23.10
C THR A 33 -41.46 44.77 22.62
N LEU A 34 -40.59 45.64 23.14
CA LEU A 34 -39.17 45.65 22.80
C LEU A 34 -38.46 44.34 23.18
N LYS A 35 -38.81 43.72 24.32
CA LYS A 35 -38.26 42.40 24.69
C LYS A 35 -38.71 41.30 23.73
N ASN A 36 -39.94 41.35 23.25
CA ASN A 36 -40.46 40.39 22.29
C ASN A 36 -39.83 40.61 20.90
N GLU A 37 -39.74 41.86 20.43
CA GLU A 37 -39.03 42.22 19.19
C GLU A 37 -37.55 41.82 19.24
N LEU A 38 -36.89 42.00 20.40
CA LEU A 38 -35.50 41.58 20.58
C LEU A 38 -35.36 40.05 20.55
N LYS A 39 -36.32 39.32 21.13
CA LYS A 39 -36.36 37.84 21.01
C LYS A 39 -36.56 37.40 19.57
N GLU A 40 -37.51 37.98 18.84
CA GLU A 40 -37.74 37.67 17.43
C GLU A 40 -36.50 38.00 16.59
N LYS A 41 -35.88 39.17 16.78
CA LYS A 41 -34.62 39.51 16.08
C LYS A 41 -33.46 38.59 16.41
N VAL A 42 -33.37 38.08 17.63
CA VAL A 42 -32.34 37.10 18.02
C VAL A 42 -32.63 35.73 17.39
N GLU A 43 -33.90 35.33 17.24
CA GLU A 43 -34.25 34.07 16.57
C GLU A 43 -34.12 34.17 15.04
N GLU A 44 -34.48 35.29 14.42
CA GLU A 44 -34.29 35.54 12.98
C GLU A 44 -32.83 35.67 12.57
N ASN A 45 -31.95 36.13 13.48
CA ASN A 45 -30.50 36.22 13.24
C ASN A 45 -29.69 35.08 13.87
N LYS A 46 -30.32 33.99 14.35
CA LYS A 46 -29.59 32.84 14.89
C LYS A 46 -28.63 32.27 13.84
N ASP A 47 -29.07 32.10 12.61
CA ASP A 47 -28.24 31.54 11.54
C ASP A 47 -27.13 32.52 11.08
N ALA A 48 -27.36 33.84 11.15
CA ALA A 48 -26.35 34.86 10.81
C ALA A 48 -25.32 35.12 11.94
N LEU A 49 -25.68 34.94 13.21
CA LEU A 49 -24.75 35.06 14.35
C LEU A 49 -23.81 33.86 14.49
N PHE A 50 -24.21 32.68 13.99
CA PHE A 50 -23.33 31.49 13.92
C PHE A 50 -22.36 31.54 12.74
N GLU A 51 -22.63 32.31 11.69
CA GLU A 51 -21.71 32.48 10.55
C GLU A 51 -20.54 33.45 10.84
N GLU A 52 -20.64 34.32 11.85
CA GLU A 52 -19.59 35.31 12.18
C GLU A 52 -18.56 34.83 13.22
N TYR A 53 -18.82 33.70 13.89
CA TYR A 53 -17.82 33.00 14.71
C TYR A 53 -17.48 31.67 14.05
N ASP A 54 -16.26 31.57 13.51
CA ASP A 54 -15.69 30.35 12.92
C ASP A 54 -15.47 29.27 13.99
N PHE A 55 -16.56 28.70 14.51
CA PHE A 55 -16.54 27.54 15.41
C PHE A 55 -16.17 26.26 14.66
N THR A 56 -16.14 26.30 13.32
CA THR A 56 -15.59 25.23 12.49
C THR A 56 -14.12 24.99 12.79
N GLU A 57 -13.30 26.01 13.02
CA GLU A 57 -11.91 25.81 13.49
C GLU A 57 -11.84 25.20 14.90
N LEU A 58 -12.68 25.65 15.85
CA LEU A 58 -12.70 25.12 17.23
C LEU A 58 -13.15 23.66 17.31
N SER A 59 -14.03 23.22 16.41
CA SER A 59 -14.47 21.82 16.33
C SER A 59 -13.41 20.83 15.84
N THR A 60 -12.31 21.33 15.25
CA THR A 60 -11.15 20.48 14.87
C THR A 60 -10.13 20.32 15.98
N LEU A 61 -10.20 21.16 17.02
CA LEU A 61 -9.29 21.10 18.16
C LEU A 61 -9.72 19.97 19.09
N LYS A 62 -8.75 19.10 19.46
CA LYS A 62 -8.99 18.06 20.47
C LYS A 62 -9.52 18.71 21.76
N PRO A 63 -10.52 18.10 22.42
CA PRO A 63 -11.06 18.64 23.66
C PRO A 63 -10.01 18.58 24.79
N SER A 64 -10.07 19.52 25.74
CA SER A 64 -9.04 19.67 26.79
C SER A 64 -8.79 18.40 27.61
N HIS A 65 -9.82 17.57 27.82
CA HIS A 65 -9.71 16.31 28.56
C HIS A 65 -8.93 15.22 27.80
N GLU A 66 -8.71 15.36 26.49
CA GLU A 66 -7.81 14.52 25.69
C GLU A 66 -6.40 15.12 25.63
N ILE A 67 -6.29 16.44 25.60
CA ILE A 67 -4.99 17.15 25.58
C ILE A 67 -4.24 17.00 26.91
N GLU A 68 -4.91 17.13 28.05
CA GLU A 68 -4.29 17.01 29.38
C GLU A 68 -3.57 15.67 29.62
N PRO A 69 -4.18 14.50 29.36
CA PRO A 69 -3.47 13.23 29.48
C PRO A 69 -2.35 13.07 28.45
N GLU A 70 -2.51 13.59 27.21
CA GLU A 70 -1.42 13.59 26.21
C GLU A 70 -0.23 14.44 26.68
N ILE A 71 -0.48 15.65 27.19
CA ILE A 71 0.56 16.50 27.78
C ILE A 71 1.24 15.76 28.93
N LYS A 72 0.48 15.11 29.81
CA LYS A 72 1.05 14.37 30.93
C LYS A 72 1.94 13.22 30.46
N VAL A 73 1.51 12.44 29.48
CA VAL A 73 2.32 11.36 28.89
C VAL A 73 3.60 11.91 28.26
N ILE A 74 3.51 12.99 27.48
CA ILE A 74 4.68 13.64 26.86
C ILE A 74 5.64 14.17 27.94
N THR A 75 5.10 14.76 29.02
CA THR A 75 5.91 15.29 30.12
C THR A 75 6.59 14.16 30.91
N ASP A 76 5.91 13.03 31.09
CA ASP A 76 6.45 11.83 31.74
C ASP A 76 7.52 11.14 30.85
N GLU A 77 7.38 11.17 29.52
CA GLU A 77 8.41 10.69 28.59
C GLU A 77 9.63 11.62 28.54
N LEU A 78 9.41 12.93 28.52
CA LEU A 78 10.48 13.92 28.56
C LEU A 78 11.27 13.84 29.86
N SER A 79 10.61 13.67 31.01
CA SER A 79 11.29 13.51 32.29
C SER A 79 12.12 12.23 32.36
N LYS A 80 11.63 11.10 31.81
CA LYS A 80 12.44 9.88 31.65
C LYS A 80 13.64 10.05 30.73
N LEU A 81 13.50 10.80 29.64
CA LEU A 81 14.64 11.15 28.77
C LEU A 81 15.66 12.02 29.52
N MET A 82 15.20 12.95 30.35
CA MET A 82 16.05 13.83 31.16
C MET A 82 16.73 13.14 32.35
N GLU A 83 16.15 12.06 32.90
CA GLU A 83 16.78 11.22 33.94
C GLU A 83 17.87 10.31 33.39
N ASN A 84 17.80 9.92 32.11
CA ASN A 84 18.79 9.04 31.48
C ASN A 84 19.96 9.79 30.80
N MET A 85 20.00 11.12 30.87
CA MET A 85 20.97 11.98 30.19
C MET A 85 21.91 12.74 31.15
N ASP A 86 22.17 12.19 32.34
CA ASP A 86 22.83 12.90 33.45
C ASP A 86 24.24 13.46 33.16
N ASP A 87 24.95 13.02 32.11
CA ASP A 87 26.29 13.52 31.78
C ASP A 87 26.43 14.22 30.41
N ALA A 88 25.42 14.11 29.53
CA ALA A 88 25.56 14.55 28.14
C ALA A 88 24.87 15.88 27.83
N PHE A 89 23.95 16.31 28.70
CA PHE A 89 23.08 17.46 28.44
C PHE A 89 23.13 18.44 29.63
N ASN A 90 23.68 19.63 29.38
CA ASN A 90 23.72 20.68 30.40
C ASN A 90 22.34 21.37 30.46
N LYS A 91 21.54 21.05 31.49
CA LYS A 91 20.19 21.61 31.68
C LYS A 91 20.17 23.15 31.77
N GLU A 92 21.28 23.77 32.17
CA GLU A 92 21.40 25.23 32.28
C GLU A 92 21.84 25.91 30.98
N LYS A 93 22.44 25.16 30.04
CA LYS A 93 22.86 25.63 28.71
C LYS A 93 22.60 24.57 27.65
N PRO A 94 21.39 24.55 27.05
CA PRO A 94 21.01 23.56 26.03
C PRO A 94 21.91 23.58 24.78
N ASP A 95 22.56 24.70 24.50
CA ASP A 95 23.48 24.86 23.36
C ASP A 95 24.90 24.34 23.65
N ASP A 96 25.18 23.94 24.89
CA ASP A 96 26.48 23.42 25.31
C ASP A 96 26.63 21.94 24.93
N LEU A 97 27.09 21.70 23.69
CA LEU A 97 27.39 20.38 23.15
C LEU A 97 28.70 19.79 23.67
N SER A 98 29.31 20.35 24.72
CA SER A 98 30.61 19.88 25.27
C SER A 98 30.55 18.41 25.74
N GLY A 99 29.44 17.98 26.35
CA GLY A 99 29.24 16.58 26.75
C GLY A 99 29.17 15.61 25.56
N ILE A 100 28.45 16.01 24.50
CA ILE A 100 28.32 15.23 23.26
C ILE A 100 29.65 15.17 22.52
N THR A 101 30.35 16.29 22.40
CA THR A 101 31.68 16.35 21.75
C THR A 101 32.70 15.52 22.52
N LYS A 102 32.69 15.55 23.85
CA LYS A 102 33.56 14.69 24.68
C LYS A 102 33.28 13.21 24.45
N LYS A 103 32.01 12.77 24.48
CA LYS A 103 31.64 11.38 24.15
C LYS A 103 32.03 11.00 22.72
N THR A 104 31.90 11.92 21.77
CA THR A 104 32.29 11.66 20.37
C THR A 104 33.80 11.47 20.24
N VAL A 105 34.59 12.23 20.99
CA VAL A 105 36.04 12.07 21.09
C VAL A 105 36.40 10.74 21.76
N GLU A 106 35.74 10.38 22.86
CA GLU A 106 35.93 9.07 23.53
C GLU A 106 35.60 7.89 22.61
N ILE A 107 34.52 7.97 21.83
CA ILE A 107 34.16 6.96 20.82
C ILE A 107 35.23 6.90 19.72
N LYS A 108 35.70 8.05 19.24
CA LYS A 108 36.75 8.12 18.22
C LYS A 108 38.06 7.52 18.72
N ASP A 109 38.42 7.77 19.97
CA ASP A 109 39.63 7.24 20.59
C ASP A 109 39.51 5.73 20.88
N LEU A 110 38.32 5.26 21.27
CA LEU A 110 38.00 3.83 21.36
C LEU A 110 38.10 3.13 19.99
N LEU A 111 37.56 3.73 18.94
CA LEU A 111 37.64 3.19 17.58
C LEU A 111 39.08 3.16 17.05
N LYS A 112 39.89 4.18 17.35
CA LYS A 112 41.32 4.20 17.02
C LYS A 112 42.12 3.17 17.80
N LYS A 113 41.83 3.03 19.10
CA LYS A 113 42.53 2.08 19.97
C LYS A 113 42.26 0.62 19.58
N ASN A 114 41.08 0.37 19.00
CA ASN A 114 40.67 -0.94 18.50
C ASN A 114 40.72 -1.03 16.97
N GLU A 115 41.42 -0.13 16.28
CA GLU A 115 41.44 -0.06 14.81
C GLU A 115 41.99 -1.35 14.19
N GLU A 116 42.94 -2.02 14.87
CA GLU A 116 43.50 -3.30 14.46
C GLU A 116 42.54 -4.49 14.70
N GLU A 117 41.57 -4.36 15.63
CA GLU A 117 40.54 -5.38 15.92
C GLU A 117 39.28 -5.19 15.06
N ILE A 118 39.05 -3.98 14.52
CA ILE A 118 37.95 -3.68 13.59
C ILE A 118 38.32 -4.20 12.19
N ILE A 119 38.38 -5.53 12.06
CA ILE A 119 38.55 -6.20 10.78
C ILE A 119 37.21 -6.18 10.04
N ILE A 120 36.91 -5.10 9.31
CA ILE A 120 35.88 -5.14 8.26
C ILE A 120 36.46 -5.99 7.13
N LYS A 121 36.28 -7.32 7.21
CA LYS A 121 36.51 -8.19 6.05
C LYS A 121 35.46 -7.83 4.99
N LYS A 122 35.79 -6.87 4.14
CA LYS A 122 35.11 -6.67 2.86
C LYS A 122 35.36 -7.91 2.02
N GLU A 123 34.52 -8.92 2.16
CA GLU A 123 34.49 -10.07 1.25
C GLU A 123 33.86 -9.66 -0.10
N THR A 124 34.36 -8.57 -0.69
CA THR A 124 33.84 -7.97 -1.94
C THR A 124 33.83 -9.00 -3.07
N ASN A 125 34.81 -9.92 -3.09
CA ASN A 125 34.85 -11.01 -4.06
C ASN A 125 33.67 -12.00 -3.92
N GLN A 126 33.18 -12.25 -2.70
CA GLN A 126 32.00 -13.10 -2.50
C GLN A 126 30.73 -12.41 -2.98
N ILE A 127 30.59 -11.10 -2.70
CA ILE A 127 29.47 -10.30 -3.19
C ILE A 127 29.46 -10.26 -4.72
N ILE A 128 30.60 -9.98 -5.36
CA ILE A 128 30.74 -10.00 -6.82
C ILE A 128 30.33 -11.36 -7.39
N ASN A 129 30.83 -12.46 -6.81
CA ASN A 129 30.47 -13.81 -7.24
C ASN A 129 28.96 -14.10 -7.10
N ILE A 130 28.31 -13.60 -6.05
CA ILE A 130 26.86 -13.76 -5.86
C ILE A 130 26.10 -12.97 -6.94
N VAL A 131 26.49 -11.72 -7.20
CA VAL A 131 25.88 -10.88 -8.24
C VAL A 131 26.03 -11.52 -9.62
N ASP A 132 27.21 -12.04 -9.94
CA ASP A 132 27.45 -12.69 -11.23
C ASP A 132 26.63 -13.98 -11.38
N LYS A 133 26.49 -14.78 -10.31
CA LYS A 133 25.61 -15.96 -10.32
C LYS A 133 24.14 -15.59 -10.54
N LEU A 134 23.65 -14.53 -9.90
CA LEU A 134 22.29 -14.04 -10.11
C LEU A 134 22.08 -13.56 -11.55
N ARG A 135 23.05 -12.82 -12.11
CA ARG A 135 23.02 -12.39 -13.51
C ARG A 135 22.97 -13.58 -14.47
N ASN A 136 23.76 -14.62 -14.22
CA ASN A 136 23.75 -15.83 -15.03
C ASN A 136 22.39 -16.57 -14.95
N LEU A 137 21.78 -16.62 -13.77
CA LEU A 137 20.43 -17.16 -13.58
C LEU A 137 19.41 -16.38 -14.41
N GLU A 138 19.44 -15.04 -14.36
CA GLU A 138 18.53 -14.19 -15.15
C GLU A 138 18.69 -14.41 -16.65
N ILE A 139 19.92 -14.53 -17.14
CA ILE A 139 20.19 -14.82 -18.55
C ILE A 139 19.58 -16.17 -18.95
N LEU A 140 19.77 -17.19 -18.12
CA LEU A 140 19.24 -18.54 -18.39
C LEU A 140 17.72 -18.55 -18.39
N ILE A 141 17.09 -17.81 -17.47
CA ILE A 141 15.62 -17.67 -17.43
C ILE A 141 15.10 -16.95 -18.69
N LYS A 142 15.77 -15.89 -19.13
CA LYS A 142 15.40 -15.17 -20.36
C LYS A 142 15.57 -16.04 -21.60
N GLU A 143 16.62 -16.85 -21.65
CA GLU A 143 16.81 -17.81 -22.73
C GLU A 143 15.71 -18.87 -22.74
N LEU A 144 15.34 -19.40 -21.57
CA LEU A 144 14.23 -20.34 -21.41
C LEU A 144 12.91 -19.74 -21.86
N GLU A 145 12.61 -18.51 -21.44
CA GLU A 145 11.42 -17.77 -21.87
C GLU A 145 11.40 -17.61 -23.40
N SER A 146 12.51 -17.19 -23.99
CA SER A 146 12.63 -17.00 -25.44
C SER A 146 12.38 -18.31 -26.19
N ARG A 147 13.03 -19.40 -25.77
CA ARG A 147 12.86 -20.73 -26.39
C ARG A 147 11.45 -21.27 -26.19
N LEU A 148 10.84 -21.05 -25.04
CA LEU A 148 9.46 -21.49 -24.79
C LEU A 148 8.46 -20.75 -25.68
N ASN A 149 8.64 -19.44 -25.80
CA ASN A 149 7.76 -18.59 -26.61
C ASN A 149 7.80 -18.91 -28.11
N ILE A 150 8.89 -19.50 -28.62
CA ILE A 150 8.92 -20.05 -29.98
C ILE A 150 7.80 -21.07 -30.20
N PHE A 151 7.49 -21.88 -29.19
CA PHE A 151 6.44 -22.89 -29.25
C PHE A 151 5.06 -22.30 -28.94
N LEU A 152 4.96 -21.50 -27.88
CA LEU A 152 3.68 -21.02 -27.37
C LEU A 152 2.93 -20.10 -28.34
N ILE A 153 3.64 -19.41 -29.24
CA ILE A 153 3.01 -18.57 -30.27
C ILE A 153 2.06 -19.37 -31.18
N GLU A 154 2.34 -20.67 -31.43
CA GLU A 154 1.48 -21.56 -32.24
C GLU A 154 0.11 -21.87 -31.61
N ILE A 155 -0.04 -21.52 -30.34
CA ILE A 155 -1.32 -21.61 -29.61
C ILE A 155 -1.83 -20.23 -29.19
N ASN A 156 -1.27 -19.14 -29.76
CA ASN A 156 -1.59 -17.75 -29.41
C ASN A 156 -1.36 -17.43 -27.93
N LEU A 157 -0.32 -18.02 -27.33
CA LEU A 157 0.07 -17.81 -25.95
C LEU A 157 1.51 -17.27 -25.90
N LYS A 158 1.79 -16.41 -24.93
CA LYS A 158 3.14 -15.99 -24.59
C LYS A 158 3.34 -16.13 -23.09
N CYS A 159 4.48 -16.64 -22.65
CA CYS A 159 4.84 -16.68 -21.25
C CYS A 159 5.87 -15.60 -20.92
N SER A 160 5.86 -15.15 -19.68
CA SER A 160 6.93 -14.36 -19.08
C SER A 160 7.31 -14.91 -17.71
N PHE A 161 8.60 -14.92 -17.43
CA PHE A 161 9.16 -15.43 -16.18
C PHE A 161 9.56 -14.24 -15.31
N GLN A 162 9.08 -14.22 -14.07
CA GLN A 162 9.40 -13.19 -13.08
C GLN A 162 10.01 -13.83 -11.84
N LEU A 163 11.18 -13.34 -11.44
CA LEU A 163 11.81 -13.71 -10.17
C LEU A 163 11.21 -12.88 -9.05
N ILE A 164 10.61 -13.54 -8.07
CA ILE A 164 10.04 -12.91 -6.88
C ILE A 164 10.82 -13.37 -5.68
N ILE A 165 11.38 -12.41 -4.95
CA ILE A 165 12.10 -12.62 -3.70
C ILE A 165 11.09 -12.47 -2.56
N SER A 166 11.12 -13.37 -1.59
CA SER A 166 10.28 -13.28 -0.40
C SER A 166 10.67 -12.08 0.46
N ASP A 167 9.74 -11.58 1.27
CA ASP A 167 9.97 -10.40 2.13
C ASP A 167 11.12 -10.62 3.14
N ASP A 168 11.39 -11.88 3.50
CA ASP A 168 12.50 -12.25 4.37
C ASP A 168 13.87 -12.32 3.64
N ASN A 169 13.91 -12.07 2.33
CA ASN A 169 15.08 -12.16 1.44
C ASN A 169 15.82 -13.51 1.46
N LYS A 170 15.19 -14.58 1.96
CA LYS A 170 15.82 -15.90 2.05
C LYS A 170 15.45 -16.81 0.89
N ASN A 171 14.28 -16.59 0.31
CA ASN A 171 13.76 -17.43 -0.75
C ASN A 171 13.49 -16.61 -2.00
N PHE A 172 13.65 -17.24 -3.15
CA PHE A 172 13.13 -16.70 -4.40
C PHE A 172 12.27 -17.76 -5.07
N SER A 173 11.30 -17.30 -5.84
CA SER A 173 10.41 -18.13 -6.63
C SER A 173 10.34 -17.59 -8.06
N ILE A 174 10.09 -18.48 -9.01
CA ILE A 174 9.86 -18.11 -10.40
C ILE A 174 8.35 -18.13 -10.62
N GLN A 175 7.76 -16.95 -10.77
CA GLN A 175 6.38 -16.81 -11.19
C GLN A 175 6.30 -16.80 -12.72
N ILE A 176 5.41 -17.63 -13.27
CA ILE A 176 5.15 -17.69 -14.70
C ILE A 176 3.81 -17.04 -14.97
N THR A 177 3.81 -15.97 -15.76
CA THR A 177 2.62 -15.28 -16.22
C THR A 177 2.38 -15.58 -17.71
N TYR A 178 1.12 -15.67 -18.11
CA TYR A 178 0.73 -16.00 -19.48
C TYR A 178 -0.08 -14.86 -20.07
N LEU A 179 0.18 -14.55 -21.34
CA LEU A 179 -0.57 -13.58 -22.12
C LEU A 179 -1.23 -14.29 -23.29
N HIS A 180 -2.57 -14.27 -23.33
CA HIS A 180 -3.29 -14.67 -24.53
C HIS A 180 -3.15 -13.58 -25.59
N LEU A 181 -2.52 -13.89 -26.72
CA LEU A 181 -2.25 -12.90 -27.78
C LEU A 181 -3.53 -12.43 -28.50
N THR A 182 -4.54 -13.30 -28.59
CA THR A 182 -5.84 -12.98 -29.22
C THR A 182 -6.72 -12.10 -28.34
N LYS A 183 -6.80 -12.40 -27.04
CA LYS A 183 -7.64 -11.68 -26.07
C LYS A 183 -6.91 -10.52 -25.38
N LYS A 184 -5.57 -10.46 -25.52
CA LYS A 184 -4.66 -9.55 -24.79
C LYS A 184 -4.87 -9.57 -23.27
N GLU A 185 -5.21 -10.74 -22.75
CA GLU A 185 -5.52 -10.95 -21.35
C GLU A 185 -4.37 -11.69 -20.65
N GLN A 186 -3.97 -11.20 -19.49
CA GLN A 186 -3.04 -11.91 -18.62
C GLN A 186 -3.81 -12.97 -17.84
N VAL A 187 -3.34 -14.21 -17.94
CA VAL A 187 -3.95 -15.36 -17.30
C VAL A 187 -2.92 -16.12 -16.49
N ASN A 188 -3.37 -16.75 -15.41
CA ASN A 188 -2.57 -17.66 -14.62
C ASN A 188 -2.61 -19.07 -15.23
N PHE A 189 -1.67 -19.93 -14.84
CA PHE A 189 -1.62 -21.31 -15.32
C PHE A 189 -2.96 -22.03 -15.11
N GLU A 190 -3.62 -21.82 -13.98
CA GLU A 190 -4.89 -22.51 -13.69
C GLU A 190 -6.03 -22.15 -14.64
N SER A 191 -6.02 -20.93 -15.18
CA SER A 191 -7.02 -20.45 -16.12
C SER A 191 -6.82 -21.00 -17.54
N LEU A 192 -5.68 -21.64 -17.83
CA LEU A 192 -5.42 -22.28 -19.12
C LEU A 192 -6.30 -23.51 -19.33
N THR A 193 -6.73 -23.72 -20.57
CA THR A 193 -7.46 -24.92 -20.96
C THR A 193 -6.58 -26.17 -20.87
N THR A 194 -7.17 -27.37 -20.78
CA THR A 194 -6.38 -28.61 -20.71
C THR A 194 -5.40 -28.77 -21.90
N PRO A 195 -5.79 -28.51 -23.16
CA PRO A 195 -4.85 -28.56 -24.28
C PRO A 195 -3.68 -27.58 -24.13
N GLU A 196 -3.93 -26.35 -23.64
CA GLU A 196 -2.87 -25.34 -23.42
C GLU A 196 -1.93 -25.75 -22.30
N LYS A 197 -2.46 -26.26 -21.18
CA LYS A 197 -1.65 -26.80 -20.07
C LYS A 197 -0.72 -27.90 -20.55
N VAL A 198 -1.24 -28.86 -21.33
CA VAL A 198 -0.45 -29.96 -21.90
C VAL A 198 0.59 -29.42 -22.88
N PHE A 199 0.21 -28.50 -23.77
CA PHE A 199 1.12 -27.87 -24.72
C PHE A 199 2.28 -27.16 -24.02
N PHE A 200 1.98 -26.39 -22.98
CA PHE A 200 2.97 -25.72 -22.16
C PHE A 200 3.92 -26.71 -21.49
N ILE A 201 3.43 -27.76 -20.83
CA ILE A 201 4.27 -28.74 -20.12
C ILE A 201 5.25 -29.42 -21.08
N VAL A 202 4.76 -29.86 -22.26
CA VAL A 202 5.61 -30.51 -23.26
C VAL A 202 6.64 -29.53 -23.83
N SER A 203 6.20 -28.31 -24.16
CA SER A 203 7.09 -27.28 -24.69
C SER A 203 8.15 -26.88 -23.66
N LEU A 204 7.78 -26.75 -22.38
CA LEU A 204 8.69 -26.43 -21.29
C LEU A 204 9.77 -27.49 -21.14
N TYR A 205 9.38 -28.76 -21.14
CA TYR A 205 10.32 -29.86 -21.12
C TYR A 205 11.31 -29.77 -22.29
N ILE A 206 10.80 -29.62 -23.52
CA ILE A 206 11.63 -29.52 -24.72
C ILE A 206 12.56 -28.30 -24.66
N SER A 207 12.06 -27.14 -24.25
CA SER A 207 12.87 -25.91 -24.12
C SER A 207 14.01 -26.06 -23.13
N VAL A 208 13.79 -26.74 -22.01
CA VAL A 208 14.87 -27.06 -21.05
C VAL A 208 15.91 -27.98 -21.71
N GLN A 209 15.48 -29.03 -22.41
CA GLN A 209 16.40 -29.96 -23.09
C GLN A 209 17.21 -29.26 -24.20
N LEU A 210 16.63 -28.28 -24.88
CA LEU A 210 17.32 -27.46 -25.88
C LEU A 210 18.38 -26.54 -25.27
N ILE A 211 18.15 -25.98 -24.08
CA ILE A 211 19.15 -25.17 -23.37
C ILE A 211 20.34 -26.03 -22.93
N LEU A 212 20.07 -27.27 -22.54
CA LEU A 212 21.09 -28.23 -22.14
C LEU A 212 21.80 -28.89 -23.34
N ASP A 213 21.48 -28.47 -24.58
CA ASP A 213 22.06 -28.93 -25.84
C ASP A 213 21.97 -30.46 -26.06
N PHE A 214 20.89 -31.09 -25.57
CA PHE A 214 20.66 -32.51 -25.81
C PHE A 214 20.20 -32.76 -27.24
N LYS A 215 21.09 -33.29 -28.08
CA LYS A 215 20.78 -33.64 -29.49
C LYS A 215 19.58 -34.58 -29.64
N ASN A 216 19.34 -35.47 -28.68
CA ASN A 216 18.20 -36.39 -28.68
C ASN A 216 17.27 -36.04 -27.52
N ILE A 217 16.12 -35.43 -27.84
CA ILE A 217 15.12 -34.99 -26.87
C ILE A 217 14.03 -36.06 -26.81
N THR A 218 13.96 -36.79 -25.69
CA THR A 218 12.97 -37.86 -25.50
C THR A 218 11.88 -37.41 -24.55
N PHE A 219 10.66 -37.24 -25.04
CA PHE A 219 9.50 -36.89 -24.23
C PHE A 219 8.59 -38.10 -24.00
N SER A 220 8.13 -38.29 -22.77
CA SER A 220 7.08 -39.27 -22.43
C SER A 220 5.83 -38.59 -21.87
N ASN A 221 4.65 -39.06 -22.26
CA ASN A 221 3.40 -38.55 -21.70
C ASN A 221 3.25 -38.82 -20.20
N LEU A 222 4.05 -39.75 -19.64
CA LEU A 222 4.11 -40.00 -18.19
C LEU A 222 4.59 -38.78 -17.38
N PHE A 223 5.29 -37.83 -18.01
CA PHE A 223 5.68 -36.57 -17.37
C PHE A 223 4.53 -35.57 -17.25
N VAL A 224 3.40 -35.81 -17.93
CA VAL A 224 2.21 -34.96 -17.82
C VAL A 224 1.35 -35.45 -16.65
N PRO A 225 0.91 -34.56 -15.74
CA PRO A 225 0.01 -34.94 -14.66
C PRO A 225 -1.22 -35.68 -15.17
N SER A 226 -1.62 -36.75 -14.48
CA SER A 226 -2.72 -37.64 -14.88
C SER A 226 -4.02 -36.89 -15.19
N LYS A 227 -4.32 -35.81 -14.44
CA LYS A 227 -5.47 -34.91 -14.66
C LYS A 227 -5.52 -34.30 -16.07
N TYR A 228 -4.36 -34.06 -16.69
CA TYR A 228 -4.25 -33.40 -17.99
C TYR A 228 -3.79 -34.35 -19.11
N ASN A 229 -3.29 -35.55 -18.77
CA ASN A 229 -2.73 -36.54 -19.69
C ASN A 229 -3.83 -37.20 -20.56
N LYS A 230 -4.39 -36.42 -21.48
CA LYS A 230 -5.42 -36.84 -22.44
C LYS A 230 -4.80 -37.04 -23.81
N ARG A 231 -5.06 -38.19 -24.45
CA ARG A 231 -4.52 -38.56 -25.78
C ARG A 231 -4.68 -37.46 -26.82
N GLY A 232 -5.90 -36.92 -26.98
CA GLY A 232 -6.19 -35.90 -27.98
C GLY A 232 -5.45 -34.57 -27.72
N SER A 233 -5.17 -34.22 -26.46
CA SER A 233 -4.36 -33.06 -26.13
C SER A 233 -2.89 -33.31 -26.49
N ILE A 234 -2.33 -34.46 -26.09
CA ILE A 234 -0.95 -34.84 -26.40
C ILE A 234 -0.72 -34.90 -27.92
N TYR A 235 -1.62 -35.53 -28.67
CA TYR A 235 -1.51 -35.65 -30.11
C TYR A 235 -1.57 -34.29 -30.82
N ARG A 236 -2.51 -33.40 -30.43
CA ARG A 236 -2.56 -32.03 -30.95
C ARG A 236 -1.30 -31.25 -30.63
N THR A 237 -0.73 -31.43 -29.44
CA THR A 237 0.54 -30.81 -29.06
C THR A 237 1.68 -31.28 -29.96
N ILE A 238 1.85 -32.59 -30.15
CA ILE A 238 2.89 -33.16 -31.03
C ILE A 238 2.74 -32.63 -32.46
N LYS A 239 1.51 -32.64 -33.00
CA LYS A 239 1.22 -32.14 -34.36
C LYS A 239 1.58 -30.65 -34.55
N LYS A 240 1.52 -29.85 -33.48
CA LYS A 240 1.91 -28.44 -33.49
C LYS A 240 3.42 -28.22 -33.26
N ILE A 241 4.08 -29.07 -32.47
CA ILE A 241 5.50 -28.92 -32.15
C ILE A 241 6.40 -29.38 -33.30
N LEU A 242 6.06 -30.50 -33.95
CA LEU A 242 6.89 -31.08 -35.02
C LEU A 242 7.20 -30.10 -36.17
N PRO A 243 6.23 -29.36 -36.74
CA PRO A 243 6.50 -28.40 -37.82
C PRO A 243 7.47 -27.27 -37.42
N ILE A 244 7.57 -26.95 -36.13
CA ILE A 244 8.48 -25.90 -35.64
C ILE A 244 9.94 -26.37 -35.77
N PHE A 245 10.21 -27.64 -35.49
CA PHE A 245 11.53 -28.25 -35.66
C PHE A 245 11.92 -28.40 -37.14
N GLU A 246 10.94 -28.60 -38.02
CA GLU A 246 11.17 -28.67 -39.47
C GLU A 246 11.41 -27.30 -40.10
N SER A 247 10.73 -26.25 -39.61
CA SER A 247 10.79 -24.90 -40.19
C SER A 247 11.96 -24.07 -39.68
N LYS A 248 12.36 -24.20 -38.41
CA LYS A 248 13.42 -23.36 -37.82
C LYS A 248 14.80 -23.99 -37.94
N GLU A 249 15.71 -23.33 -38.64
CA GLU A 249 17.07 -23.84 -38.91
C GLU A 249 17.84 -24.23 -37.64
N ASN A 250 17.71 -23.44 -36.58
CA ASN A 250 18.39 -23.69 -35.30
C ASN A 250 17.81 -24.86 -34.49
N LEU A 251 16.70 -25.47 -34.94
CA LEU A 251 16.08 -26.64 -34.30
C LEU A 251 16.25 -27.93 -35.11
N LYS A 252 16.64 -27.84 -36.39
CA LYS A 252 16.82 -28.99 -37.29
C LYS A 252 17.92 -29.97 -36.84
N THR A 253 18.85 -29.51 -36.01
CA THR A 253 19.96 -30.33 -35.49
C THR A 253 19.56 -31.25 -34.35
N PHE A 254 18.33 -31.14 -33.85
CA PHE A 254 17.83 -31.90 -32.70
C PHE A 254 16.83 -32.97 -33.16
N ASN A 255 16.96 -34.17 -32.60
CA ASN A 255 16.04 -35.28 -32.81
C ASN A 255 15.01 -35.31 -31.69
N LEU A 256 13.73 -35.26 -32.04
CA LEU A 256 12.62 -35.43 -31.11
C LEU A 256 12.11 -36.88 -31.13
N ILE A 257 12.01 -37.49 -29.96
CA ILE A 257 11.46 -38.83 -29.76
C ILE A 257 10.29 -38.73 -28.79
N PHE A 258 9.10 -39.17 -29.21
CA PHE A 258 7.91 -39.19 -28.36
C PHE A 258 7.56 -40.64 -27.97
N ILE A 259 7.54 -40.92 -26.67
CA ILE A 259 7.15 -42.21 -26.10
C ILE A 259 5.76 -42.04 -25.47
N LEU A 260 4.75 -42.68 -26.04
CA LEU A 260 3.37 -42.56 -25.58
C LEU A 260 2.89 -43.90 -25.00
N SER A 261 2.56 -43.91 -23.71
CA SER A 261 2.07 -45.09 -22.98
C SER A 261 0.65 -44.88 -22.45
N ASN A 262 -0.15 -45.95 -22.45
CA ASN A 262 -1.50 -46.04 -21.86
C ASN A 262 -2.43 -44.86 -22.18
N LEU A 263 -2.61 -44.55 -23.46
CA LEU A 263 -3.58 -43.56 -23.93
C LEU A 263 -4.87 -44.26 -24.40
N GLU A 264 -5.70 -44.71 -23.45
CA GLU A 264 -7.01 -45.32 -23.75
C GLU A 264 -7.94 -44.33 -24.47
N MET A 265 -8.55 -44.76 -25.58
CA MET A 265 -9.63 -44.00 -26.23
C MET A 265 -10.93 -44.23 -25.47
N LYS A 266 -11.45 -43.19 -24.84
CA LYS A 266 -12.89 -43.10 -24.61
C LYS A 266 -13.50 -42.60 -25.92
N GLU A 267 -14.03 -43.53 -26.70
CA GLU A 267 -14.74 -43.38 -27.97
C GLU A 267 -13.90 -43.19 -29.25
N SER A 268 -14.29 -43.94 -30.27
CA SER A 268 -13.90 -43.80 -31.67
C SER A 268 -14.46 -42.48 -32.21
N ILE A 269 -13.61 -41.69 -32.85
CA ILE A 269 -14.03 -40.54 -33.63
C ILE A 269 -14.68 -41.09 -34.91
N GLU A 270 -16.00 -41.02 -35.02
CA GLU A 270 -16.72 -41.09 -36.30
C GLU A 270 -16.56 -39.80 -37.09
#